data_AF-A0A4V5TU63-F1
#
_entry.id   AF-A0A4V5TU63-F1
#
_cell.length_a   1.000
_cell.length_b   1.000
_cell.length_c   1.000
_cell.angle_alpha   90.00
_cell.angle_beta   90.00
_cell.angle_gamma   90.00
#
_symmetry.space_group_name_H-M   'P 1'
#
loop_
_entity.id
_entity.type
_entity.pdbx_description
1 polymer ?
#
loop_
_entity_poly.entity_id
_entity_poly.type
_entity_poly.pdbx_seq_one_letter_code
_entity_poly.pdbx_strand_id
1 'polypeptide(L)'
;MTLQTFKSTDFEVFTVDGLEERMSAIKTNIHPKLEALGEQFATYLSKQTDENFFYHVAKHARRKVNPPNDTWVAFSTNKRGYKMLPHFQIGLWGTHAFIYFGLIYECPQKVETAHAFLEHLNDLKTNIPNDFVWSIDHTKPSVKLHKTLETEDLQKMIERLATVKKAELLVG
;
A
#
# COMPACT_ATOMS: atom_id res chain seq x y z
N MET A 1 11.46 -21.72 -6.00
CA MET A 1 11.25 -20.37 -6.59
C MET A 1 12.30 -19.44 -6.02
N THR A 2 12.94 -18.62 -6.84
CA THR A 2 13.92 -17.63 -6.38
C THR A 2 13.16 -16.41 -5.88
N LEU A 3 13.32 -16.06 -4.60
CA LEU A 3 12.71 -14.88 -4.00
C LEU A 3 13.24 -13.63 -4.72
N GLN A 4 12.35 -12.86 -5.37
CA GLN A 4 12.73 -11.59 -5.98
C GLN A 4 12.80 -10.52 -4.89
N THR A 5 14.02 -10.09 -4.57
CA THR A 5 14.28 -9.02 -3.60
C THR A 5 14.64 -7.73 -4.32
N PHE A 6 14.19 -6.60 -3.79
CA PHE A 6 14.69 -5.31 -4.24
C PHE A 6 16.18 -5.16 -3.91
N LYS A 7 16.95 -4.62 -4.85
CA LYS A 7 18.37 -4.31 -4.77
C LYS A 7 18.54 -2.80 -4.70
N SER A 8 19.70 -2.32 -4.25
CA SER A 8 20.01 -0.87 -4.19
C SER A 8 19.68 -0.15 -5.50
N THR A 9 20.00 -0.76 -6.64
CA THR A 9 19.72 -0.23 -7.99
C THR A 9 18.24 0.00 -8.28
N ASP A 10 17.32 -0.69 -7.59
CA ASP A 10 15.88 -0.46 -7.74
C ASP A 10 15.44 0.80 -7.02
N PHE A 11 16.07 1.13 -5.89
CA PHE A 11 15.81 2.35 -5.12
C PHE A 11 16.39 3.57 -5.84
N GLU A 12 17.55 3.41 -6.49
CA GLU A 12 18.19 4.46 -7.31
C GLU A 12 17.34 4.88 -8.52
N VAL A 13 16.40 4.05 -8.97
CA VAL A 13 15.47 4.43 -10.06
C VAL A 13 14.72 5.73 -9.73
N PHE A 14 14.41 5.98 -8.46
CA PHE A 14 13.67 7.19 -8.07
C PHE A 14 14.51 8.48 -8.07
N THR A 15 15.84 8.37 -8.28
CA THR A 15 16.72 9.53 -8.52
C THR A 15 16.85 9.89 -10.00
N VAL A 16 16.28 9.08 -10.91
CA VAL A 16 16.27 9.39 -12.34
C VAL A 16 15.36 10.58 -12.59
N ASP A 17 15.89 11.64 -13.20
CA ASP A 17 15.12 12.81 -13.58
C ASP A 17 14.31 12.57 -14.84
N GLY A 18 13.14 13.21 -14.93
CA GLY A 18 12.23 13.07 -16.07
C GLY A 18 11.18 11.96 -15.91
N LEU A 19 9.97 12.24 -16.40
CA LEU A 19 8.84 11.29 -16.33
C LEU A 19 9.11 10.06 -17.18
N GLU A 20 9.51 10.24 -18.43
CA GLU A 20 9.69 9.15 -19.39
C GLU A 20 10.86 8.25 -19.00
N GLU A 21 11.99 8.85 -18.64
CA GLU A 21 13.22 8.16 -18.22
C GLU A 21 12.98 7.35 -16.95
N ARG A 22 12.35 7.96 -15.93
CA ARG A 22 12.01 7.25 -14.69
C ARG A 22 11.00 6.14 -14.95
N MET A 23 9.96 6.37 -15.76
CA MET A 23 8.99 5.33 -16.10
C MET A 23 9.63 4.16 -16.86
N SER A 24 10.59 4.43 -17.75
CA SER A 24 11.37 3.40 -18.45
C SER A 24 12.21 2.56 -17.48
N ALA A 25 12.91 3.23 -16.55
CA ALA A 25 13.70 2.57 -15.52
C ALA A 25 12.83 1.73 -14.56
N ILE A 26 11.66 2.24 -14.15
CA ILE A 26 10.69 1.50 -13.34
C ILE A 26 10.22 0.23 -14.07
N LYS A 27 9.83 0.35 -15.35
CA LYS A 27 9.36 -0.78 -16.15
C LYS A 27 10.44 -1.84 -16.37
N THR A 28 11.69 -1.43 -16.52
CA THR A 28 12.81 -2.32 -16.82
C THR A 28 13.33 -3.02 -15.56
N ASN A 29 13.49 -2.27 -14.46
CA ASN A 29 14.20 -2.76 -13.28
C ASN A 29 13.25 -3.28 -12.18
N ILE A 30 12.10 -2.63 -12.00
CA ILE A 30 11.23 -2.85 -10.84
C ILE A 30 10.01 -3.72 -11.20
N HIS A 31 9.33 -3.45 -12.32
CA HIS A 31 8.12 -4.18 -12.68
C HIS A 31 8.30 -5.71 -12.75
N PRO A 32 9.39 -6.27 -13.30
CA PRO A 32 9.58 -7.73 -13.31
C PRO A 32 9.58 -8.34 -11.90
N LYS A 33 10.11 -7.62 -10.91
CA LYS A 33 10.12 -8.04 -9.49
C LYS A 33 8.73 -7.93 -8.89
N LEU A 34 8.01 -6.86 -9.18
CA LEU A 34 6.63 -6.66 -8.74
C LEU A 34 5.66 -7.71 -9.32
N GLU A 35 5.84 -8.10 -10.59
CA GLU A 35 5.08 -9.19 -11.21
C GLU A 35 5.34 -10.52 -10.50
N ALA A 36 6.61 -10.86 -10.26
CA ALA A 36 6.97 -12.09 -9.55
C ALA A 36 6.47 -12.12 -8.10
N LEU A 37 6.59 -11.01 -7.37
CA LEU A 37 5.99 -10.84 -6.04
C LEU A 37 4.46 -10.96 -6.12
N GLY A 38 3.85 -10.38 -7.15
CA GLY A 38 2.43 -10.45 -7.45
C GLY A 38 1.92 -11.89 -7.56
N GLU A 39 2.54 -12.69 -8.41
CA GLU A 39 2.18 -14.10 -8.63
C GLU A 39 2.30 -14.92 -7.34
N GLN A 40 3.42 -14.76 -6.62
CA GLN A 40 3.68 -15.48 -5.38
C GLN A 40 2.68 -15.10 -4.29
N PHE A 41 2.50 -13.81 -4.02
CA PHE A 41 1.73 -13.35 -2.88
C PHE A 41 0.22 -13.35 -3.13
N ALA A 42 -0.25 -13.28 -4.37
CA ALA A 42 -1.67 -13.52 -4.68
C ALA A 42 -2.07 -14.96 -4.28
N THR A 43 -1.23 -15.95 -4.59
CA THR A 43 -1.44 -17.34 -4.20
C THR A 43 -1.40 -17.49 -2.67
N TYR A 44 -0.40 -16.88 -2.03
CA TYR A 44 -0.27 -16.91 -0.57
C TYR A 44 -1.49 -16.30 0.13
N LEU A 45 -1.85 -15.07 -0.23
CA LEU A 45 -2.99 -14.36 0.37
C LEU A 45 -4.27 -15.15 0.18
N SER A 46 -4.48 -15.71 -1.02
CA SER A 46 -5.70 -16.48 -1.28
C SER A 46 -5.85 -17.69 -0.35
N LYS A 47 -4.73 -18.36 -0.05
CA LYS A 47 -4.71 -19.47 0.88
C LYS A 47 -4.89 -19.03 2.34
N GLN A 48 -4.36 -17.87 2.71
CA GLN A 48 -4.44 -17.38 4.10
C GLN A 48 -5.83 -16.83 4.46
N THR A 49 -6.54 -16.23 3.50
CA THR A 49 -7.83 -15.57 3.76
C THR A 49 -9.03 -16.38 3.32
N ASP A 50 -8.84 -17.49 2.61
CA ASP A 50 -9.90 -18.24 1.92
C ASP A 50 -10.72 -17.38 0.92
N GLU A 51 -10.08 -16.35 0.36
CA GLU A 51 -10.64 -15.50 -0.69
C GLU A 51 -9.76 -15.54 -1.94
N ASN A 52 -10.30 -15.36 -3.13
CA ASN A 52 -9.47 -15.35 -4.33
C ASN A 52 -8.83 -13.96 -4.55
N PHE A 53 -7.52 -13.84 -4.34
CA PHE A 53 -6.76 -12.62 -4.55
C PHE A 53 -6.14 -12.54 -5.95
N PHE A 54 -6.21 -11.35 -6.55
CA PHE A 54 -5.55 -10.98 -7.79
C PHE A 54 -4.54 -9.87 -7.52
N TYR A 55 -3.39 -9.92 -8.22
CA TYR A 55 -2.38 -8.88 -8.11
C TYR A 55 -2.49 -7.85 -9.25
N HIS A 56 -2.05 -6.62 -8.98
CA HIS A 56 -2.12 -5.47 -9.90
C HIS A 56 -0.86 -4.62 -9.76
N VAL A 57 0.05 -4.68 -10.73
CA VAL A 57 1.23 -3.80 -10.76
C VAL A 57 0.81 -2.38 -11.11
N ALA A 58 1.30 -1.40 -10.34
CA ALA A 58 0.99 0.01 -10.53
C ALA A 58 1.49 0.51 -11.91
N LYS A 59 0.56 0.99 -12.74
CA LYS A 59 0.88 1.41 -14.13
C LYS A 59 1.25 2.89 -14.26
N HIS A 60 1.02 3.71 -13.23
CA HIS A 60 1.20 5.18 -13.25
C HIS A 60 0.55 5.91 -14.44
N ALA A 61 -0.45 5.30 -15.09
CA ALA A 61 -1.02 5.74 -16.37
C ALA A 61 -1.67 7.13 -16.38
N ARG A 62 -1.86 7.76 -15.21
CA ARG A 62 -2.44 9.10 -15.05
C ARG A 62 -1.37 10.20 -14.88
N ARG A 63 -0.08 9.86 -14.78
CA ARG A 63 1.00 10.84 -14.64
C ARG A 63 1.26 11.51 -16.00
N LYS A 64 1.31 12.85 -16.01
CA LYS A 64 1.54 13.67 -17.21
C LYS A 64 2.76 14.58 -17.13
N VAL A 65 3.18 14.94 -15.91
CA VAL A 65 4.25 15.92 -15.67
C VAL A 65 5.19 15.40 -14.60
N ASN A 66 4.64 15.03 -13.43
CA ASN A 66 5.47 14.63 -12.29
C ASN A 66 5.75 13.12 -12.31
N PRO A 67 7.03 12.70 -12.37
CA PRO A 67 7.39 11.29 -12.21
C PRO A 67 6.89 10.72 -10.88
N PRO A 68 6.58 9.40 -10.82
CA PRO A 68 6.26 8.76 -9.54
C PRO A 68 7.49 8.71 -8.63
N ASN A 69 7.27 8.80 -7.32
CA ASN A 69 8.32 8.70 -6.29
C ASN A 69 8.36 7.31 -5.64
N ASP A 70 7.43 6.45 -6.04
CA ASP A 70 7.19 5.12 -5.54
C ASP A 70 6.52 4.26 -6.62
N THR A 71 6.59 2.94 -6.46
CA THR A 71 5.79 2.01 -7.25
C THR A 71 5.51 0.74 -6.44
N TRP A 72 4.46 0.00 -6.79
CA TRP A 72 4.00 -1.15 -6.02
C TRP A 72 3.25 -2.17 -6.86
N VAL A 73 3.07 -3.36 -6.28
CA VAL A 73 2.04 -4.33 -6.65
C VAL A 73 0.99 -4.34 -5.56
N ALA A 74 -0.28 -4.26 -5.96
CA ALA A 74 -1.42 -4.33 -5.05
C ALA A 74 -2.16 -5.66 -5.18
N PHE A 75 -2.80 -6.13 -4.12
CA PHE A 75 -3.53 -7.39 -4.08
C PHE A 75 -4.96 -7.15 -3.59
N SER A 76 -5.94 -7.52 -4.39
CA SER A 76 -7.36 -7.39 -4.03
C SER A 76 -8.17 -8.59 -4.52
N THR A 77 -9.38 -8.75 -3.99
CA THR A 77 -10.32 -9.80 -4.40
C THR A 77 -11.05 -9.50 -5.73
N ASN A 78 -10.66 -8.42 -6.43
CA ASN A 78 -11.24 -8.05 -7.71
C ASN A 78 -10.20 -8.14 -8.84
N LYS A 79 -10.52 -8.97 -9.82
CA LYS A 79 -9.71 -9.21 -11.03
C LYS A 79 -9.45 -7.95 -11.86
N ARG A 80 -10.28 -6.92 -11.77
CA ARG A 80 -10.19 -5.72 -12.63
C ARG A 80 -9.44 -4.54 -11.99
N GLY A 81 -9.21 -4.57 -10.67
CA GLY A 81 -8.50 -3.52 -9.98
C GLY A 81 -8.62 -3.60 -8.48
N TYR A 82 -7.81 -2.82 -7.77
CA TYR A 82 -7.68 -2.86 -6.32
C TYR A 82 -8.20 -1.60 -5.61
N LYS A 83 -8.18 -0.45 -6.29
CA LYS A 83 -8.36 0.87 -5.67
C LYS A 83 -9.71 1.08 -4.97
N MET A 84 -10.73 0.40 -5.45
CA MET A 84 -12.09 0.48 -4.91
C MET A 84 -12.31 -0.45 -3.71
N LEU A 85 -11.29 -1.21 -3.28
CA LEU A 85 -11.39 -2.21 -2.21
C LEU A 85 -10.30 -2.01 -1.16
N PRO A 86 -10.49 -2.55 0.07
CA PRO A 86 -9.37 -2.86 0.94
C PRO A 86 -8.39 -3.77 0.19
N HIS A 87 -7.10 -3.48 0.27
CA HIS A 87 -6.09 -4.23 -0.47
C HIS A 87 -4.75 -4.25 0.25
N PHE A 88 -3.96 -5.26 -0.05
CA PHE A 88 -2.56 -5.31 0.33
C PHE A 88 -1.69 -4.63 -0.73
N GLN A 89 -0.50 -4.19 -0.33
CA GLN A 89 0.51 -3.60 -1.21
C GLN A 89 1.89 -4.13 -0.83
N ILE A 90 2.74 -4.36 -1.84
CA ILE A 90 4.19 -4.49 -1.67
C ILE A 90 4.83 -3.51 -2.65
N GLY A 91 5.67 -2.61 -2.17
CA GLY A 91 6.27 -1.58 -3.00
C GLY A 91 7.53 -0.99 -2.41
N LEU A 92 7.99 0.08 -3.04
CA LEU A 92 9.18 0.81 -2.61
C LEU A 92 9.09 2.28 -3.00
N TRP A 93 9.62 3.10 -2.09
CA TRP A 93 10.09 4.45 -2.33
C TRP A 93 11.57 4.41 -2.71
N GLY A 94 12.17 5.57 -3.03
CA GLY A 94 13.63 5.69 -3.14
C GLY A 94 14.40 5.44 -1.84
N THR A 95 13.73 5.42 -0.68
CA THR A 95 14.39 5.30 0.63
C THR A 95 14.12 3.99 1.37
N HIS A 96 13.00 3.32 1.11
CA HIS A 96 12.60 2.10 1.81
C HIS A 96 11.57 1.30 1.01
N ALA A 97 11.53 -0.01 1.25
CA ALA A 97 10.42 -0.85 0.82
C ALA A 97 9.26 -0.71 1.81
N PHE A 98 8.04 -0.98 1.36
CA PHE A 98 6.86 -0.99 2.20
C PHE A 98 5.97 -2.18 1.89
N ILE A 99 5.26 -2.65 2.92
CA ILE A 99 4.17 -3.60 2.81
C ILE A 99 3.01 -2.97 3.57
N TYR A 100 1.84 -2.89 2.96
CA TYR A 100 0.67 -2.28 3.62
C TYR A 100 -0.58 -3.11 3.41
N PHE A 101 -1.49 -3.01 4.36
CA PHE A 101 -2.92 -3.25 4.18
C PHE A 101 -3.67 -1.94 4.42
N GLY A 102 -4.71 -1.66 3.62
CA GLY A 102 -5.55 -0.52 3.93
C GLY A 102 -6.52 -0.10 2.84
N LEU A 103 -7.02 1.12 2.99
CA LEU A 103 -8.01 1.75 2.13
C LEU A 103 -7.48 3.10 1.65
N ILE A 104 -7.59 3.33 0.34
CA ILE A 104 -7.26 4.61 -0.29
C ILE A 104 -8.53 5.40 -0.61
N TYR A 105 -8.38 6.66 -1.01
CA TYR A 105 -9.52 7.58 -1.16
C TYR A 105 -10.57 7.12 -2.19
N GLU A 106 -10.20 6.25 -3.12
CA GLU A 106 -11.10 5.70 -4.16
C GLU A 106 -12.07 4.65 -3.59
N CYS A 107 -11.82 4.06 -2.42
CA CYS A 107 -12.70 3.01 -1.86
C CYS A 107 -14.06 3.59 -1.37
N PRO A 108 -15.21 3.06 -1.83
CA PRO A 108 -16.53 3.56 -1.44
C PRO A 108 -16.94 3.09 -0.04
N GLN A 109 -16.38 1.99 0.44
CA GLN A 109 -16.71 1.37 1.74
C GLN A 109 -15.89 1.94 2.91
N LYS A 110 -15.21 3.07 2.73
CA LYS A 110 -14.38 3.68 3.79
C LYS A 110 -15.16 4.00 5.07
N VAL A 111 -16.39 4.47 4.95
CA VAL A 111 -17.23 4.84 6.10
C VAL A 111 -17.60 3.59 6.90
N GLU A 112 -18.13 2.56 6.23
CA GLU A 112 -18.47 1.27 6.82
C GLU A 112 -17.25 0.62 7.47
N THR A 113 -16.11 0.59 6.77
CA THR A 113 -14.87 0.00 7.28
C THR A 113 -14.32 0.78 8.48
N ALA A 114 -14.42 2.11 8.47
CA ALA A 114 -14.02 2.93 9.61
C ALA A 114 -14.87 2.65 10.85
N HIS A 115 -16.18 2.48 10.70
CA HIS A 115 -17.04 2.09 11.82
C HIS A 115 -16.65 0.72 12.40
N ALA A 116 -16.42 -0.27 11.55
CA ALA A 116 -15.93 -1.58 11.99
C ALA A 116 -14.57 -1.48 12.72
N PHE A 117 -13.64 -0.64 12.23
CA PHE A 117 -12.37 -0.40 12.91
C PHE A 117 -12.53 0.29 14.26
N LEU A 118 -13.52 1.18 14.43
CA LEU A 118 -13.81 1.82 15.72
C LEU A 118 -14.39 0.82 16.73
N GLU A 119 -15.26 -0.08 16.28
CA GLU A 119 -15.80 -1.16 17.12
C GLU A 119 -14.69 -2.09 17.65
N HIS A 120 -13.61 -2.25 16.87
CA HIS A 120 -12.44 -3.09 17.19
C HIS A 120 -11.19 -2.27 17.57
N LEU A 121 -11.33 -1.01 17.99
CA LEU A 121 -10.19 -0.11 18.22
C LEU A 121 -9.16 -0.69 19.20
N ASN A 122 -9.61 -1.28 20.30
CA ASN A 122 -8.73 -1.88 21.31
C ASN A 122 -7.99 -3.11 20.76
N ASP A 123 -8.65 -3.92 19.92
CA ASP A 123 -8.04 -5.08 19.28
C ASP A 123 -6.96 -4.63 18.29
N LEU A 124 -7.24 -3.59 17.48
CA LEU A 124 -6.26 -3.00 16.57
C LEU A 124 -5.05 -2.46 17.34
N LYS A 125 -5.29 -1.75 18.45
CA LYS A 125 -4.22 -1.18 19.28
C LYS A 125 -3.36 -2.24 19.97
N THR A 126 -3.92 -3.41 20.26
CA THR A 126 -3.23 -4.47 20.99
C THR A 126 -2.54 -5.47 20.07
N ASN A 127 -3.19 -5.85 18.95
CA ASN A 127 -2.73 -6.95 18.09
C ASN A 127 -1.80 -6.50 16.97
N ILE A 128 -1.79 -5.21 16.61
CA ILE A 128 -0.83 -4.70 15.62
C ILE A 128 0.55 -4.57 16.28
N PRO A 129 1.60 -5.17 15.71
CA PRO A 129 2.92 -5.12 16.30
C PRO A 129 3.43 -3.68 16.48
N ASN A 130 4.19 -3.44 17.54
CA ASN A 130 4.68 -2.11 17.91
C ASN A 130 5.64 -1.48 16.88
N ASP A 131 6.28 -2.30 16.06
CA ASP A 131 7.19 -1.90 14.99
C ASP A 131 6.47 -1.59 13.66
N PHE A 132 5.16 -1.84 13.57
CA PHE A 132 4.35 -1.45 12.41
C PHE A 132 4.13 0.06 12.40
N VAL A 133 3.80 0.58 11.22
CA VAL A 133 3.56 1.99 10.99
C VAL A 133 2.21 2.21 10.30
N TRP A 134 1.67 3.41 10.47
CA TRP A 134 0.42 3.85 9.86
C TRP A 134 0.66 4.99 8.87
N SER A 135 0.04 4.93 7.70
CA SER A 135 -0.01 6.01 6.73
C SER A 135 -1.45 6.50 6.53
N ILE A 136 -1.59 7.81 6.37
CA ILE A 136 -2.89 8.48 6.08
C ILE A 136 -2.96 9.07 4.67
N ASP A 137 -1.91 8.83 3.87
CA ASP A 137 -1.75 9.33 2.50
C ASP A 137 -0.68 8.46 1.79
N HIS A 138 -1.09 7.51 0.96
CA HIS A 138 -0.18 6.61 0.23
C HIS A 138 0.70 7.35 -0.78
N THR A 139 0.41 8.62 -1.09
CA THR A 139 1.23 9.43 -2.00
C THR A 139 2.40 10.11 -1.28
N LYS A 140 2.55 9.88 0.03
CA LYS A 140 3.64 10.41 0.86
C LYS A 140 4.39 9.27 1.57
N PRO A 141 5.72 9.37 1.71
CA PRO A 141 6.52 8.37 2.44
C PRO A 141 6.39 8.49 3.97
N SER A 142 5.74 9.54 4.48
CA SER A 142 5.63 9.80 5.93
C SER A 142 4.66 8.83 6.60
N VAL A 143 5.09 8.25 7.72
CA VAL A 143 4.31 7.30 8.51
C VAL A 143 4.36 7.64 9.99
N LYS A 144 3.41 7.09 10.77
CA LYS A 144 3.37 7.17 12.23
C LYS A 144 3.62 5.80 12.83
N LEU A 145 4.58 5.70 13.74
CA LEU A 145 4.94 4.43 14.37
C LEU A 145 3.86 3.98 15.36
N HIS A 146 3.44 2.72 15.29
CA HIS A 146 2.32 2.21 16.08
C HIS A 146 2.57 2.30 17.58
N LYS A 147 3.79 1.99 18.04
CA LYS A 147 4.16 2.08 19.47
C LYS A 147 4.02 3.48 20.07
N THR A 148 4.09 4.53 19.24
CA THR A 148 4.01 5.93 19.69
C THR A 148 2.61 6.53 19.54
N LEU A 149 1.66 5.78 18.99
CA LEU A 149 0.28 6.24 18.85
C LEU A 149 -0.50 5.87 20.11
N GLU A 150 -1.04 6.87 20.80
CA GLU A 150 -2.05 6.63 21.81
C GLU A 150 -3.35 6.14 21.16
N THR A 151 -4.20 5.47 21.93
CA THR A 151 -5.49 4.93 21.44
C THR A 151 -6.36 6.02 20.83
N GLU A 152 -6.37 7.22 21.44
CA GLU A 152 -7.12 8.38 20.97
C GLU A 152 -6.59 8.93 19.64
N ASP A 153 -5.29 8.81 19.37
CA ASP A 153 -4.71 9.23 18.09
C ASP A 153 -5.08 8.27 16.97
N LEU A 154 -5.07 6.96 17.25
CA LEU A 154 -5.54 5.94 16.32
C LEU A 154 -7.04 6.11 16.03
N GLN A 155 -7.84 6.38 17.06
CA GLN A 155 -9.27 6.67 16.92
C GLN A 155 -9.50 7.85 15.97
N LYS A 156 -8.83 8.99 16.19
CA LYS A 156 -8.94 10.17 15.31
C LYS A 156 -8.56 9.87 13.86
N MET A 157 -7.56 9.01 13.65
CA MET A 157 -7.16 8.58 12.30
C MET A 157 -8.26 7.77 11.61
N ILE A 158 -8.94 6.88 12.35
CA ILE A 158 -10.06 6.08 11.84
C ILE A 158 -11.32 6.95 11.62
N GLU A 159 -11.65 7.85 12.55
CA GLU A 159 -12.76 8.81 12.38
C GLU A 159 -12.56 9.71 11.14
N ARG A 160 -11.32 10.12 10.88
CA ARG A 160 -10.97 10.88 9.68
C ARG A 160 -11.22 10.07 8.41
N LEU A 161 -11.02 8.75 8.43
CA LEU A 161 -11.31 7.86 7.29
C LEU A 161 -12.80 7.91 6.90
N ALA A 162 -13.70 7.98 7.89
CA ALA A 162 -15.14 8.09 7.69
C ALA A 162 -15.58 9.49 7.20
N THR A 163 -14.94 10.55 7.70
CA THR A 163 -15.44 11.92 7.55
C THR A 163 -14.81 12.70 6.40
N VAL A 164 -13.57 12.39 6.02
CA VAL A 164 -12.84 13.14 5.00
C VAL A 164 -12.79 12.34 3.68
N LYS A 165 -13.37 12.90 2.61
CA LYS A 165 -13.45 12.24 1.29
C LYS A 165 -12.09 11.76 0.77
N LYS A 166 -11.03 12.54 0.96
CA LYS A 166 -9.65 12.20 0.53
C LYS A 166 -8.84 11.43 1.59
N ALA A 167 -9.42 11.09 2.73
CA ALA A 167 -8.71 10.32 3.74
C ALA A 167 -8.49 8.88 3.31
N GLU A 168 -7.40 8.35 3.82
CA GLU A 168 -6.87 7.02 3.60
C GLU A 168 -6.36 6.53 4.95
N LEU A 169 -6.24 5.21 5.06
CA LEU A 169 -5.66 4.59 6.23
C LEU A 169 -4.99 3.29 5.79
N LEU A 170 -3.68 3.23 5.98
CA LEU A 170 -2.85 2.07 5.67
C LEU A 170 -2.02 1.71 6.90
N VAL A 171 -1.76 0.42 7.08
CA VAL A 171 -0.94 -0.12 8.16
C VAL A 171 -0.05 -1.25 7.65
N GLY A 172 1.17 -1.35 8.16
CA GLY A 172 2.12 -2.41 7.83
C GLY A 172 3.55 -2.11 8.26
#